data_AF-A0A149U784-F1
#
_entry.id   AF-A0A149U784-F1
#
_cell.length_a   1.000
_cell.length_b   1.000
_cell.length_c   1.000
_cell.angle_alpha   90.00
_cell.angle_beta   90.00
_cell.angle_gamma   90.00
#
_symmetry.space_group_name_H-M   'P 1'
#
loop_
_entity.id
_entity.type
_entity.pdbx_description
1 polymer ?
#
loop_
_entity_poly.entity_id
_entity_poly.type
_entity_poly.pdbx_seq_one_letter_code
_entity_poly.pdbx_strand_id
1 'polypeptide(L)'
;MTTILDPAHAPACDLAAFYHERWEIETAFDELKTHLRGARLCLRSKTPELVRQEFHGLMLAHFTIRSLMHEAALKVREDPDRLSFTHSLQVIRRKIGHMVLLSPSAEK
;
A
#
# COMPACT_ATOMS: atom_id res chain seq x y z
N MET A 1 4.08 -19.14 -18.44
CA MET A 1 3.43 -18.86 -19.75
C MET A 1 3.15 -17.38 -19.82
N THR A 2 3.40 -16.75 -20.98
CA THR A 2 3.02 -15.35 -21.27
C THR A 2 2.04 -15.36 -22.44
N THR A 3 1.18 -14.35 -22.53
CA THR A 3 0.29 -14.12 -23.67
C THR A 3 0.95 -13.28 -24.77
N ILE A 4 2.16 -12.79 -24.55
CA ILE A 4 2.95 -12.05 -25.54
C ILE A 4 3.48 -13.03 -26.59
N LEU A 5 3.08 -12.83 -27.84
CA LEU A 5 3.37 -13.75 -28.95
C LEU A 5 4.68 -13.43 -29.68
N ASP A 6 5.15 -12.19 -29.60
CA ASP A 6 6.37 -11.74 -30.26
C ASP A 6 7.55 -11.72 -29.27
N PRO A 7 8.56 -12.60 -29.44
CA PRO A 7 9.73 -12.65 -28.56
C PRO A 7 10.64 -11.43 -28.66
N ALA A 8 10.57 -10.63 -29.73
CA ALA A 8 11.34 -9.38 -29.84
C ALA A 8 10.78 -8.29 -28.92
N HIS A 9 9.49 -8.32 -28.63
CA HIS A 9 8.82 -7.36 -27.73
C HIS A 9 8.95 -7.74 -26.25
N ALA A 10 9.22 -9.01 -25.94
CA ALA A 10 9.42 -9.48 -24.58
C ALA A 10 10.48 -10.61 -24.55
N PRO A 11 11.77 -10.24 -24.56
CA PRO A 11 12.85 -11.22 -24.47
C PRO A 11 12.70 -12.09 -23.22
N ALA A 12 13.01 -13.39 -23.35
CA ALA A 12 12.80 -14.35 -22.27
C ALA A 12 13.57 -14.01 -20.99
N CYS A 13 14.78 -13.45 -21.12
CA CYS A 13 15.59 -13.01 -19.98
C CYS A 13 14.94 -11.86 -19.21
N ASP A 14 14.39 -10.87 -19.92
CA ASP A 14 13.73 -9.71 -19.31
C ASP A 14 12.42 -10.14 -18.64
N LEU A 15 11.63 -11.00 -19.29
CA LEU A 15 10.44 -11.62 -18.70
C LEU A 15 10.75 -12.43 -17.44
N ALA A 16 11.87 -13.17 -17.43
CA ALA A 16 12.30 -13.92 -16.26
C ALA A 16 12.71 -12.98 -15.12
N ALA A 17 13.37 -11.85 -15.43
CA ALA A 17 13.71 -10.84 -14.44
C ALA A 17 12.45 -10.23 -13.80
N PHE A 18 11.41 -9.92 -14.59
CA PHE A 18 10.11 -9.46 -14.08
C PHE A 18 9.38 -10.49 -13.22
N TYR A 19 9.75 -11.77 -13.29
CA TYR A 19 9.15 -12.76 -12.41
C TYR A 19 9.52 -12.53 -10.94
N HIS A 20 10.65 -11.85 -10.68
CA HIS A 20 11.01 -11.39 -9.34
C HIS A 20 10.09 -10.27 -8.86
N GLU A 21 9.68 -9.34 -9.74
CA GLU A 21 8.69 -8.29 -9.40
C GLU A 21 7.34 -8.87 -8.96
N ARG A 22 7.02 -10.12 -9.33
CA ARG A 22 5.81 -10.79 -8.83
C ARG A 22 5.83 -10.94 -7.31
N TRP A 23 7.01 -11.06 -6.69
CA TRP A 23 7.13 -11.15 -5.23
C TRP A 23 6.74 -9.84 -4.53
N GLU A 24 6.70 -8.71 -5.23
CA GLU A 24 6.23 -7.44 -4.66
C GLU A 24 4.79 -7.52 -4.15
N ILE A 25 3.97 -8.43 -4.71
CA ILE A 25 2.62 -8.66 -4.18
C ILE A 25 2.65 -9.22 -2.75
N GLU A 26 3.66 -10.01 -2.40
CA GLU A 26 3.81 -10.56 -1.06
C GLU A 26 4.23 -9.47 -0.08
N THR A 27 5.13 -8.57 -0.50
CA THR A 27 5.48 -7.35 0.25
C THR A 27 4.24 -6.50 0.50
N ALA A 28 3.42 -6.25 -0.52
CA ALA A 28 2.17 -5.50 -0.37
C ALA A 28 1.18 -6.18 0.60
N PHE A 29 1.09 -7.52 0.57
CA PHE A 29 0.27 -8.26 1.52
C PHE A 29 0.79 -8.15 2.96
N ASP A 30 2.10 -8.19 3.18
CA ASP A 30 2.70 -8.00 4.50
C ASP A 30 2.44 -6.58 5.03
N GLU A 31 2.64 -5.56 4.19
CA GLU A 31 2.33 -4.17 4.50
C GLU A 31 0.88 -3.99 4.96
N LEU A 32 -0.07 -4.58 4.23
CA LEU A 32 -1.48 -4.48 4.55
C LEU A 32 -1.84 -5.25 5.84
N LYS A 33 -1.43 -6.52 5.94
CA LYS A 33 -1.87 -7.45 7.00
C LYS A 33 -1.12 -7.25 8.32
N THR A 34 0.16 -6.93 8.24
CA THR A 34 1.09 -6.89 9.37
C THR A 34 1.32 -5.46 9.85
N HIS A 35 1.61 -4.54 8.93
CA HIS A 35 2.07 -3.19 9.29
C HIS A 35 0.96 -2.14 9.39
N LEU A 36 0.09 -2.04 8.38
CA LEU A 36 -0.98 -1.05 8.33
C LEU A 36 -2.12 -1.40 9.29
N ARG A 37 -2.69 -2.61 9.12
CA ARG A 37 -3.74 -3.12 10.01
C ARG A 37 -3.20 -3.46 11.40
N GLY A 38 -1.98 -3.98 11.48
CA GLY A 38 -1.40 -4.58 12.67
C GLY A 38 -1.64 -6.10 12.70
N ALA A 39 -0.58 -6.86 12.96
CA ALA A 39 -0.56 -8.33 12.89
C ALA A 39 -1.62 -9.05 13.75
N ARG A 40 -2.06 -8.43 14.85
CA ARG A 40 -3.00 -9.02 15.82
C ARG A 40 -4.42 -8.44 15.77
N LEU A 41 -4.67 -7.48 14.89
CA LEU A 41 -5.97 -6.81 14.80
C LEU A 41 -6.88 -7.53 13.81
N CYS A 42 -8.00 -8.05 14.31
CA CYS A 42 -9.09 -8.55 13.47
C CYS A 42 -9.96 -7.39 12.98
N LEU A 43 -10.63 -7.60 11.84
CA LEU A 43 -11.69 -6.70 11.37
C LEU A 43 -12.80 -6.65 12.42
N ARG A 44 -13.31 -5.45 12.71
CA ARG A 44 -14.21 -5.19 13.83
C ARG A 44 -15.66 -5.48 13.47
N SER A 45 -16.00 -5.30 12.20
CA SER A 45 -17.35 -5.47 11.65
C SER A 45 -17.89 -6.89 11.87
N LYS A 46 -19.21 -6.99 12.12
CA LYS A 46 -19.91 -8.26 12.41
C LYS A 46 -20.83 -8.74 11.29
N THR A 47 -20.97 -7.98 10.21
CA THR A 47 -21.75 -8.36 9.03
C THR A 47 -20.83 -8.47 7.82
N PRO A 48 -21.09 -9.39 6.86
CA PRO A 48 -20.24 -9.56 5.69
C PRO A 48 -20.07 -8.28 4.87
N GLU A 49 -21.12 -7.46 4.79
CA GLU A 49 -21.10 -6.21 4.04
C GLU A 49 -20.13 -5.18 4.66
N LEU A 50 -20.24 -4.96 5.97
CA LEU A 50 -19.36 -4.01 6.67
C LEU A 50 -17.92 -4.54 6.75
N VAL A 51 -17.72 -5.86 6.78
CA VAL A 51 -16.37 -6.46 6.67
C VAL A 51 -15.72 -6.13 5.33
N ARG A 52 -16.46 -6.21 4.22
CA ARG A 52 -15.96 -5.78 2.90
C ARG A 52 -15.64 -4.29 2.90
N GLN A 53 -16.51 -3.46 3.45
CA GLN A 53 -16.29 -2.02 3.55
C GLN A 53 -15.00 -1.69 4.35
N GLU A 54 -14.82 -2.33 5.50
CA GLU A 54 -13.63 -2.16 6.34
C GLU A 54 -12.36 -2.58 5.60
N PHE A 55 -12.41 -3.69 4.86
CA PHE A 55 -11.31 -4.13 4.00
C PHE A 55 -10.99 -3.12 2.90
N HIS A 56 -12.01 -2.57 2.21
CA HIS A 56 -11.81 -1.52 1.22
C HIS A 56 -11.18 -0.27 1.83
N GLY A 57 -11.58 0.11 3.06
CA GLY A 57 -10.96 1.20 3.80
C GLY A 57 -9.46 0.97 4.06
N LEU A 58 -9.07 -0.25 4.44
CA LEU A 58 -7.66 -0.63 4.61
C LEU A 58 -6.89 -0.56 3.29
N MET A 59 -7.47 -1.04 2.19
CA MET A 59 -6.82 -0.94 0.87
C MET A 59 -6.63 0.52 0.44
N LEU A 60 -7.66 1.36 0.60
CA LEU A 60 -7.56 2.78 0.28
C LEU A 60 -6.46 3.47 1.09
N ALA A 61 -6.35 3.14 2.39
CA ALA A 61 -5.28 3.67 3.22
C ALA A 61 -3.88 3.20 2.76
N HIS A 62 -3.72 1.92 2.39
CA HIS A 62 -2.46 1.39 1.85
C HIS A 62 -2.07 2.08 0.55
N PHE A 63 -2.99 2.16 -0.42
CA PHE A 63 -2.75 2.84 -1.69
C PHE A 63 -2.43 4.32 -1.50
N THR A 64 -3.12 5.01 -0.58
CA THR A 64 -2.84 6.43 -0.29
C THR A 64 -1.40 6.62 0.18
N ILE A 65 -0.91 5.75 1.08
CA ILE A 65 0.47 5.80 1.57
C ILE A 65 1.46 5.53 0.42
N ARG A 66 1.20 4.49 -0.39
CA ARG A 66 2.05 4.14 -1.55
C ARG A 66 2.08 5.25 -2.60
N SER A 67 0.96 5.90 -2.89
CA SER A 67 0.92 7.07 -3.79
C SER A 67 1.75 8.23 -3.25
N LEU A 68 1.67 8.52 -1.95
CA LEU A 68 2.49 9.58 -1.35
C LEU A 68 4.00 9.23 -1.37
N MET A 69 4.36 7.97 -1.13
CA MET A 69 5.74 7.49 -1.27
C MET A 69 6.23 7.68 -2.71
N HIS A 70 5.42 7.29 -3.69
CA HIS A 70 5.72 7.45 -5.10
C HIS A 70 5.96 8.93 -5.46
N GLU A 71 5.06 9.83 -5.06
CA GLU A 71 5.23 11.27 -5.27
C GLU A 71 6.50 11.82 -4.60
N ALA A 72 6.83 11.33 -3.40
CA ALA A 72 8.04 11.75 -2.68
C ALA A 72 9.32 11.28 -3.38
N ALA A 73 9.36 10.03 -3.86
CA ALA A 73 10.49 9.47 -4.60
C ALA A 73 10.74 10.22 -5.92
N LEU A 74 9.66 10.52 -6.67
CA LEU A 74 9.75 11.28 -7.91
C LEU A 74 10.37 12.67 -7.72
N LYS A 75 10.13 13.35 -6.59
CA LYS A 75 10.71 14.67 -6.29
C LYS A 75 12.23 14.63 -6.17
N VAL A 76 12.80 13.50 -5.77
CA VAL A 76 14.25 13.30 -5.62
C VAL A 76 14.84 12.40 -6.71
N ARG A 77 14.03 12.00 -7.70
CA ARG A 77 14.42 11.09 -8.81
C ARG A 77 14.96 9.74 -8.32
N GLU A 78 14.42 9.24 -7.21
CA GLU A 78 14.70 7.91 -6.71
C GLU A 78 13.57 6.94 -7.09
N ASP A 79 13.91 5.66 -7.08
CA ASP A 79 12.94 4.59 -7.24
C ASP A 79 12.02 4.52 -5.99
N PRO A 80 10.68 4.60 -6.15
CA PRO A 80 9.71 4.46 -5.06
C PRO A 80 9.90 3.22 -4.18
N ASP A 81 10.36 2.10 -4.75
CA ASP A 81 10.49 0.84 -4.03
C ASP A 81 11.70 0.84 -3.08
N ARG A 82 12.58 1.83 -3.18
CA ARG A 82 13.65 2.08 -2.19
C ARG A 82 13.13 2.73 -0.92
N LEU A 83 11.89 3.24 -0.91
CA LEU A 83 11.30 3.85 0.27
C LEU A 83 10.67 2.79 1.17
N SER A 84 10.99 2.86 2.47
CA SER A 84 10.37 1.98 3.46
C SER A 84 8.91 2.38 3.71
N PHE A 85 7.98 1.44 3.49
CA PHE A 85 6.56 1.63 3.82
C PHE A 85 6.31 1.84 5.31
N THR A 86 6.97 1.05 6.17
CA THR A 86 6.81 1.15 7.63
C THR A 86 7.29 2.51 8.15
N HIS A 87 8.39 3.01 7.63
CA HIS A 87 8.88 4.36 7.94
C HIS A 87 7.87 5.43 7.47
N SER A 88 7.39 5.33 6.23
CA SER A 88 6.40 6.26 5.67
C SER A 88 5.11 6.28 6.48
N LEU A 89 4.59 5.11 6.87
CA LEU A 89 3.43 4.98 7.76
C LEU A 89 3.66 5.68 9.11
N GLN A 90 4.85 5.55 9.71
CA GLN A 90 5.18 6.24 10.97
C GLN A 90 5.23 7.76 10.78
N VAL A 91 5.83 8.25 9.70
CA VAL A 91 5.87 9.69 9.37
C VAL A 91 4.45 10.24 9.21
N ILE A 92 3.62 9.56 8.42
CA ILE A 92 2.22 9.94 8.17
C ILE A 92 1.42 9.93 9.48
N ARG A 93 1.52 8.87 10.29
CA ARG A 93 0.83 8.78 11.59
C ARG A 93 1.21 9.94 12.53
N ARG A 94 2.49 10.32 12.58
CA ARG A 94 2.93 11.47 13.37
C ARG A 94 2.32 12.77 12.86
N LYS A 95 2.24 12.97 11.54
CA LYS A 95 1.67 14.19 10.95
C LYS A 95 0.14 14.26 11.07
N ILE A 96 -0.57 13.15 10.85
CA ILE A 96 -2.03 13.06 10.99
C ILE A 96 -2.44 13.12 12.47
N GLY A 97 -1.66 12.57 13.40
CA GLY A 97 -1.92 12.66 14.84
C GLY A 97 -2.01 14.11 15.35
N HIS A 98 -1.34 15.06 14.66
CA HIS A 98 -1.52 16.49 14.90
C HIS A 98 -2.79 17.09 14.26
N MET A 99 -3.35 16.45 13.24
CA MET A 99 -4.50 16.93 12.46
C MET A 99 -5.86 16.41 12.97
N VAL A 100 -5.90 15.24 13.62
CA VAL A 100 -7.12 14.59 14.15
C VAL A 100 -7.66 15.26 15.43
N LEU A 101 -7.09 16.39 15.87
CA LEU A 101 -7.67 17.24 16.91
C LEU A 101 -8.95 17.98 16.47
N LEU A 102 -9.41 17.80 15.23
CA LEU A 102 -10.73 18.25 14.80
C LEU A 102 -11.79 17.26 15.32
N SER A 103 -12.31 17.56 16.52
CA SER A 103 -13.46 16.86 17.09
C SER A 103 -14.66 17.01 16.14
N PRO A 104 -15.38 15.93 15.78
CA PRO A 104 -16.56 15.99 14.91
C PRO A 104 -17.80 16.63 15.59
N SER A 105 -17.60 17.40 16.66
CA SER A 105 -18.66 18.07 17.40
C SER A 105 -18.25 19.51 17.75
N ALA A 106 -18.25 20.35 16.73
CA ALA A 106 -18.71 21.73 16.82
C ALA A 106 -19.76 21.82 15.69
N GLU A 107 -21.06 21.88 15.92
CA GLU A 107 -21.82 22.78 16.79
C GLU A 107 -23.08 22.09 17.36
N LYS A 108 -23.68 22.69 18.39
CA LYS A 108 -24.99 22.36 18.97
C LYS A 108 -26.09 23.15 18.29
#